data_AF-J2P4B1-F1
#
_entry.id   AF-J2P4B1-F1
#
_cell.length_a   1.000
_cell.length_b   1.000
_cell.length_c   1.000
_cell.angle_alpha   90.00
_cell.angle_beta   90.00
_cell.angle_gamma   90.00
#
_symmetry.space_group_name_H-M   'P 1'
#
loop_
_entity.id
_entity.type
_entity.pdbx_description
1 polymer ?
#
loop_
_entity_poly.entity_id
_entity_poly.type
_entity_poly.pdbx_seq_one_letter_code
_entity_poly.pdbx_strand_id
1 'polypeptide(L)'
;MYKNRQSTLSLPPLFRLVVIGLLLPMLFLSAPLTAGANGTADAGVDAVFVVDTSNSMNKTDPGKTAAEVMSMFIDMSEATRTRIGFVAYNDRIVQAQSPASIAEARNREQLKRTIQGLRYSGYSDLGLGLRRGAEMIEKAKDPAR
;
A
#
# COMPACT_ATOMS: atom_id res chain seq x y z
N MET A 1 -9.76 -76.44 -17.34
CA MET A 1 -11.06 -75.82 -17.01
C MET A 1 -11.13 -75.65 -15.48
N TYR A 2 -10.61 -74.55 -14.95
CA TYR A 2 -10.45 -74.31 -13.50
C TYR A 2 -11.51 -73.31 -13.05
N LYS A 3 -12.44 -73.74 -12.18
CA LYS A 3 -13.59 -72.93 -11.76
C LYS A 3 -13.16 -72.02 -10.61
N ASN A 4 -12.95 -70.75 -10.91
CA ASN A 4 -12.54 -69.73 -9.95
C ASN A 4 -13.69 -69.42 -8.97
N ARG A 5 -13.57 -69.84 -7.72
CA ARG A 5 -14.58 -69.65 -6.67
C ARG A 5 -14.38 -68.26 -6.08
N GLN A 6 -15.08 -67.25 -6.59
CA GLN A 6 -15.12 -65.93 -5.96
C GLN A 6 -15.87 -66.05 -4.63
N SER A 7 -15.12 -66.10 -3.53
CA SER A 7 -15.68 -65.91 -2.19
C SER A 7 -16.04 -64.43 -2.04
N THR A 8 -17.27 -64.08 -2.39
CA THR A 8 -17.82 -62.77 -2.05
C THR A 8 -18.00 -62.73 -0.53
N LEU A 9 -17.06 -62.10 0.17
CA LEU A 9 -17.16 -61.86 1.61
C LEU A 9 -18.29 -60.84 1.84
N SER A 10 -19.52 -61.35 1.97
CA SER A 10 -20.70 -60.52 2.20
C SER A 10 -20.74 -60.11 3.66
N LEU A 11 -20.16 -58.96 3.97
CA LEU A 11 -20.31 -58.31 5.28
C LEU A 11 -21.81 -58.13 5.59
N PRO A 12 -22.27 -58.45 6.82
CA PRO A 12 -23.68 -58.36 7.17
C PRO A 12 -24.19 -56.91 7.03
N PRO A 13 -25.47 -56.71 6.68
CA PRO A 13 -26.01 -55.38 6.35
C PRO A 13 -25.83 -54.37 7.49
N LEU A 14 -25.87 -54.85 8.73
CA LEU A 14 -25.63 -54.03 9.93
C LEU A 14 -24.19 -53.50 10.01
N PHE A 15 -23.20 -54.32 9.64
CA PHE A 15 -21.79 -53.92 9.65
C PHE A 15 -21.48 -52.90 8.54
N ARG A 16 -22.14 -53.02 7.39
CA ARG A 16 -22.05 -52.01 6.31
C ARG A 16 -22.63 -50.66 6.75
N LEU A 17 -23.74 -50.67 7.49
CA LEU A 17 -24.36 -49.45 8.05
C LEU A 17 -23.47 -48.76 9.08
N VAL A 18 -22.80 -49.51 9.96
CA VAL A 18 -21.86 -48.95 10.95
C VAL A 18 -20.61 -48.38 10.25
N VAL A 19 -20.05 -49.10 9.27
CA VAL A 19 -18.88 -48.64 8.51
C VAL A 19 -19.19 -47.39 7.68
N ILE A 20 -20.37 -47.33 7.04
CA ILE A 20 -20.83 -46.13 6.32
C ILE A 20 -21.08 -44.98 7.31
N GLY A 21 -21.73 -45.23 8.46
CA GLY A 21 -21.98 -44.22 9.48
C GLY A 21 -20.70 -43.62 10.09
N LEU A 22 -19.60 -44.39 10.13
CA LEU A 22 -18.31 -43.92 10.63
C LEU A 22 -17.47 -43.22 9.54
N LEU A 23 -17.55 -43.66 8.28
CA LEU A 23 -16.79 -43.09 7.16
C LEU A 23 -17.42 -41.82 6.57
N LEU A 24 -18.74 -41.69 6.60
CA LEU A 24 -19.46 -40.55 6.03
C LEU A 24 -19.09 -39.20 6.67
N PRO A 25 -18.99 -39.03 8.00
CA PRO A 25 -18.59 -37.75 8.59
C PRO A 25 -17.12 -37.39 8.32
N MET A 26 -16.25 -38.39 8.08
CA MET A 26 -14.84 -38.18 7.77
C MET A 26 -14.63 -37.58 6.37
N LEU A 27 -15.58 -37.82 5.45
CA LEU A 27 -15.58 -37.25 4.09
C LEU A 27 -15.99 -35.77 4.07
N PHE A 28 -16.78 -35.30 5.05
CA PHE A 28 -17.16 -33.89 5.18
C PHE A 28 -16.12 -33.05 5.96
N LEU A 29 -15.21 -33.69 6.70
CA LEU A 29 -14.17 -33.01 7.48
C LEU A 29 -12.98 -32.53 6.63
N SER A 30 -12.93 -32.91 5.35
CA SER A 30 -11.88 -32.52 4.40
C SER A 30 -12.31 -31.39 3.46
N ALA A 31 -13.47 -30.77 3.69
CA ALA A 31 -13.80 -29.51 3.03
C ALA A 31 -12.79 -28.43 3.48
N PRO A 32 -12.06 -27.78 2.56
CA PRO A 32 -11.16 -26.71 2.94
C PRO A 32 -11.99 -25.58 3.57
N LEU A 33 -11.74 -25.30 4.85
CA LEU A 33 -12.17 -24.05 5.46
C LEU A 33 -11.44 -22.93 4.73
N THR A 34 -12.11 -22.29 3.78
CA THR A 34 -11.64 -21.04 3.20
C THR A 34 -11.75 -19.97 4.29
N ALA A 35 -10.68 -19.80 5.06
CA ALA A 35 -10.53 -18.63 5.88
C ALA A 35 -10.43 -17.43 4.92
N GLY A 36 -11.56 -16.74 4.74
CA GLY A 36 -11.59 -15.44 4.10
C GLY A 36 -10.84 -14.47 5.00
N ALA A 37 -9.52 -14.44 4.89
CA ALA A 37 -8.78 -13.29 5.33
C ALA A 37 -9.28 -12.14 4.47
N ASN A 38 -10.15 -11.30 5.03
CA ASN A 38 -10.27 -9.92 4.62
C ASN A 38 -8.95 -9.23 5.00
N GLY A 39 -7.83 -9.69 4.45
CA GLY A 39 -6.68 -8.84 4.30
C GLY A 39 -7.21 -7.70 3.47
N THR A 40 -7.30 -6.51 4.06
CA THR A 40 -7.31 -5.29 3.28
C THR A 40 -6.17 -5.48 2.30
N ALA A 41 -6.46 -5.71 1.02
CA ALA A 41 -5.43 -5.74 0.01
C ALA A 41 -4.67 -4.44 0.22
N ASP A 42 -3.43 -4.53 0.70
CA ASP A 42 -2.75 -3.41 1.38
C ASP A 42 -2.88 -2.17 0.50
N ALA A 43 -3.70 -1.21 0.95
CA ALA A 43 -4.20 -0.15 0.08
C ALA A 43 -3.00 0.73 -0.27
N GLY A 44 -2.79 0.97 -1.57
CA GLY A 44 -1.66 1.78 -2.01
C GLY A 44 -1.65 3.15 -1.32
N VAL A 45 -0.46 3.68 -1.03
CA VAL A 45 -0.31 4.92 -0.26
C VAL A 45 -0.19 6.11 -1.21
N ASP A 46 -1.00 7.13 -0.98
CA ASP A 46 -0.84 8.45 -1.57
C ASP A 46 -0.36 9.44 -0.52
N ALA A 47 0.83 10.01 -0.74
CA ALA A 47 1.44 10.97 0.16
C ALA A 47 1.67 12.31 -0.55
N VAL A 48 1.51 13.41 0.19
CA VAL A 48 1.89 14.76 -0.25
C VAL A 48 2.73 15.41 0.82
N PHE A 49 3.97 15.75 0.50
CA PHE A 49 4.81 16.55 1.37
C PHE A 49 4.41 18.03 1.31
N VAL A 50 4.17 18.66 2.44
CA VAL A 50 3.96 20.11 2.53
C VAL A 50 5.22 20.71 3.11
N VAL A 51 5.96 21.45 2.29
CA VAL A 51 7.33 21.89 2.55
C VAL A 51 7.35 23.40 2.75
N ASP A 52 7.72 23.84 3.97
CA ASP A 52 7.97 25.25 4.25
C ASP A 52 9.24 25.70 3.52
N THR A 53 9.11 26.74 2.71
CA THR A 53 10.19 27.38 1.94
C THR A 53 10.32 28.86 2.26
N SER A 54 9.84 29.30 3.42
CA SER A 54 10.00 30.65 3.94
C SER A 54 11.47 31.00 4.21
N ASN A 55 11.76 32.30 4.33
CA ASN A 55 13.12 32.78 4.57
C ASN A 55 13.73 32.29 5.90
N SER A 56 12.93 32.05 6.94
CA SER A 56 13.42 31.54 8.23
C SER A 56 14.10 30.17 8.10
N MET A 57 13.72 29.37 7.09
CA MET A 57 14.33 28.07 6.81
C MET A 57 15.83 28.18 6.46
N ASN A 58 16.31 29.33 5.97
CA ASN A 58 17.75 29.57 5.79
C ASN A 58 18.55 29.51 7.11
N LYS A 59 17.89 29.70 8.26
CA LYS A 59 18.52 29.60 9.58
C LYS A 59 18.16 28.32 10.31
N THR A 60 16.92 27.85 10.18
CA THR A 60 16.42 26.68 10.94
C THR A 60 16.69 25.35 10.24
N ASP A 61 16.83 25.33 8.92
CA ASP A 61 17.24 24.14 8.16
C ASP A 61 18.26 24.48 7.05
N PRO A 62 19.43 25.04 7.40
CA PRO A 62 20.44 25.46 6.43
C PRO A 62 20.99 24.30 5.60
N GLY A 63 21.00 23.09 6.17
CA GLY A 63 21.46 21.85 5.52
C GLY A 63 20.39 21.15 4.67
N LYS A 64 19.16 21.67 4.62
CA LYS A 64 18.01 21.01 3.97
C LYS A 64 17.76 19.58 4.49
N THR A 65 17.89 19.40 5.79
CA THR A 65 17.64 18.16 6.51
C THR A 65 16.22 17.65 6.25
N ALA A 66 15.23 18.54 6.15
CA ALA A 66 13.86 18.16 5.82
C ALA A 66 13.77 17.50 4.44
N ALA A 67 14.47 18.05 3.43
CA ALA A 67 14.54 17.47 2.09
C ALA A 67 15.26 16.12 2.07
N GLU A 68 16.27 15.93 2.92
CA GLU A 68 16.98 14.67 3.05
C GLU A 68 16.09 13.59 3.68
N VAL A 69 15.37 13.91 4.76
CA VAL A 69 14.41 12.99 5.38
C VAL A 69 13.30 12.60 4.41
N MET A 70 12.80 13.55 3.61
CA MET A 70 11.83 13.25 2.54
C MET A 70 12.43 12.30 1.50
N SER A 71 13.70 12.45 1.16
CA SER A 71 14.41 11.55 0.23
C SER A 71 14.55 10.15 0.81
N MET A 72 14.89 10.02 2.10
CA MET A 72 14.92 8.75 2.81
C MET A 72 13.53 8.08 2.84
N PHE A 73 12.46 8.84 3.09
CA PHE A 73 11.09 8.32 3.02
C PHE A 73 10.78 7.77 1.62
N ILE A 74 11.14 8.51 0.58
CA ILE A 74 10.94 8.09 -0.82
C ILE A 74 11.71 6.80 -1.11
N ASP A 75 12.95 6.68 -0.63
CA ASP A 75 13.80 5.51 -0.88
C ASP A 75 13.36 4.26 -0.10
N MET A 76 12.73 4.43 1.07
CA MET A 76 12.18 3.34 1.88
C MET A 76 10.75 2.92 1.48
N SER A 77 10.03 3.76 0.73
CA SER A 77 8.64 3.51 0.34
C SER A 77 8.50 2.34 -0.63
N GLU A 78 7.40 1.58 -0.52
CA GLU A 78 7.10 0.53 -1.50
C GLU A 78 6.73 1.15 -2.86
N ALA A 79 7.68 1.15 -3.78
CA ALA A 79 7.61 1.97 -5.00
C ALA A 79 6.43 1.60 -5.93
N THR A 80 6.05 0.33 -5.97
CA THR A 80 4.97 -0.22 -6.81
C THR A 80 3.58 0.24 -6.39
N ARG A 81 3.40 0.60 -5.12
CA ARG A 81 2.09 0.94 -4.55
C ARG A 81 1.99 2.35 -4.04
N THR A 82 3.11 3.07 -3.94
CA THR A 82 3.17 4.43 -3.41
C THR A 82 3.16 5.48 -4.53
N ARG A 83 2.35 6.53 -4.36
CA ARG A 83 2.43 7.77 -5.14
C ARG A 83 2.78 8.92 -4.23
N ILE A 84 3.70 9.78 -4.66
CA ILE A 84 4.19 10.89 -3.84
C ILE A 84 4.09 12.18 -4.64
N GLY A 85 3.51 13.20 -4.01
CA GLY A 85 3.45 14.57 -4.48
C GLY A 85 4.07 15.53 -3.46
N PHE A 86 4.11 16.81 -3.79
CA PHE A 86 4.56 17.82 -2.84
C PHE A 86 3.91 19.19 -3.11
N VAL A 87 3.92 20.03 -2.08
CA VAL A 87 3.54 21.43 -2.09
C VAL A 87 4.64 22.21 -1.36
N ALA A 88 5.42 22.99 -2.09
CA ALA A 88 6.35 23.95 -1.52
C ALA A 88 5.62 25.29 -1.32
N TYR A 89 5.60 25.79 -0.09
CA TYR A 89 4.88 27.01 0.26
C TYR A 89 5.77 28.01 0.99
N ASN A 90 5.44 29.28 0.84
CA ASN A 90 5.86 30.37 1.70
C ASN A 90 4.61 31.23 1.95
N ASP A 91 4.60 32.52 1.63
CA ASP A 91 3.40 33.37 1.59
C ASP A 91 2.55 33.13 0.33
N ARG A 92 3.03 32.26 -0.55
CA ARG A 92 2.36 31.74 -1.74
C ARG A 92 2.71 30.26 -1.94
N ILE A 93 2.03 29.61 -2.87
CA ILE A 93 2.48 28.31 -3.36
C ILE A 93 3.62 28.56 -4.35
N VAL A 94 4.84 28.14 -3.98
CA VAL A 94 6.04 28.31 -4.79
C VAL A 94 6.08 27.29 -5.91
N GLN A 95 5.79 26.03 -5.57
CA GLN A 95 5.75 24.93 -6.53
C GLN A 95 4.87 23.81 -5.96
N ALA A 96 4.20 23.07 -6.83
CA ALA A 96 3.38 21.94 -6.44
C ALA A 96 3.39 20.86 -7.53
N GLN A 97 3.42 19.60 -7.12
CA GLN A 97 3.33 18.45 -8.01
C GLN A 97 2.34 17.44 -7.43
N SER A 98 1.33 17.06 -8.21
CA SER A 98 0.36 16.03 -7.83
C SER A 98 1.03 14.68 -7.57
N PRO A 99 0.46 13.82 -6.70
CA PRO A 99 0.98 12.48 -6.46
C PRO A 99 1.18 11.68 -7.74
N ALA A 100 2.41 11.22 -7.95
CA ALA A 100 2.79 10.38 -9.07
C ALA A 100 3.49 9.12 -8.56
N SER A 101 3.39 8.02 -9.31
CA SER A 101 4.05 6.77 -8.94
C SER A 101 5.56 6.96 -8.86
N ILE A 102 6.17 6.42 -7.79
CA ILE A 102 7.61 6.39 -7.59
C ILE A 102 8.26 5.07 -8.03
N ALA A 103 7.50 4.17 -8.66
CA ALA A 103 8.00 2.90 -9.23
C ALA A 103 9.11 3.15 -10.26
N GLU A 104 8.91 4.17 -11.11
CA GLU A 104 9.90 4.58 -12.09
C GLU A 104 11.06 5.33 -11.41
N ALA A 105 12.28 4.81 -11.57
CA ALA A 105 13.48 5.44 -11.03
C ALA A 105 13.65 6.89 -11.47
N ARG A 106 13.33 7.20 -12.73
CA ARG A 106 13.38 8.57 -13.26
C ARG A 106 12.47 9.52 -12.49
N ASN A 107 11.22 9.11 -12.22
CA ASN A 107 10.25 9.93 -11.50
C ASN A 107 10.68 10.14 -10.05
N ARG A 108 11.19 9.08 -9.40
CA ARG A 108 11.75 9.13 -8.05
C ARG A 108 12.93 10.10 -7.93
N GLU A 109 13.92 9.97 -8.81
CA GLU A 109 15.10 10.85 -8.80
C GLU A 109 14.72 12.30 -9.15
N GLN A 110 13.74 12.49 -10.04
CA GLN A 110 13.26 13.84 -10.35
C GLN A 110 12.56 14.50 -9.16
N LEU A 111 11.74 13.75 -8.42
CA LEU A 111 11.08 14.23 -7.21
C LEU A 111 12.12 14.65 -6.16
N LYS A 112 13.10 13.79 -5.86
CA LYS A 112 14.18 14.08 -4.90
C LYS A 112 14.96 15.34 -5.28
N ARG A 113 15.42 15.43 -6.53
CA ARG A 113 16.14 16.62 -7.03
C ARG A 113 15.32 17.90 -6.94
N THR A 114 14.01 17.80 -7.21
CA THR A 114 13.12 18.98 -7.13
C THR A 114 12.99 19.47 -5.70
N ILE A 115 12.75 18.57 -4.74
CA ILE A 115 12.64 18.92 -3.31
C ILE A 115 13.97 19.49 -2.78
N GLN A 116 15.10 18.85 -3.10
CA GLN A 116 16.43 19.33 -2.72
C GLN A 116 16.77 20.69 -3.36
N GLY A 117 16.22 20.98 -4.54
CA GLY A 117 16.44 22.22 -5.29
C GLY A 117 15.64 23.43 -4.79
N LEU A 118 14.66 23.24 -3.89
CA LEU A 118 13.79 24.32 -3.40
C LEU A 118 14.60 25.45 -2.76
N ARG A 119 14.23 26.69 -3.07
CA ARG A 119 14.87 27.91 -2.53
C ARG A 119 14.02 28.49 -1.42
N TYR A 120 14.67 28.97 -0.37
CA TYR A 120 14.02 29.56 0.80
C TYR A 120 13.88 31.08 0.65
N SER A 121 12.66 31.60 0.67
CA SER A 121 12.34 33.01 0.48
C SER A 121 10.92 33.35 0.97
N GLY A 122 10.63 34.63 1.21
CA GLY A 122 9.29 35.08 1.62
C GLY A 122 8.94 34.75 3.07
N TYR A 123 7.66 34.91 3.43
CA TYR A 123 7.12 34.64 4.76
C TYR A 123 6.46 33.26 4.84
N SER A 124 6.07 32.80 6.03
CA SER A 124 5.36 31.51 6.19
C SER A 124 3.84 31.74 6.22
N ASP A 125 3.11 31.08 5.32
CA ASP A 125 1.67 30.84 5.45
C ASP A 125 1.40 29.33 5.44
N LEU A 126 1.48 28.73 6.64
CA LEU A 126 1.21 27.30 6.82
C LEU A 126 -0.22 26.91 6.42
N GLY A 127 -1.20 27.78 6.65
CA GLY A 127 -2.60 27.53 6.31
C GLY A 127 -2.79 27.37 4.81
N LEU A 128 -2.15 28.24 4.03
CA LEU A 128 -2.12 28.13 2.57
C LEU A 128 -1.50 26.82 2.10
N GLY A 129 -0.33 26.45 2.65
CA GLY A 129 0.37 25.22 2.30
C GLY A 129 -0.45 23.96 2.62
N LEU A 130 -0.98 23.86 3.84
CA LEU A 130 -1.79 22.71 4.28
C LEU A 130 -3.09 22.60 3.50
N ARG A 131 -3.80 23.70 3.24
CA ARG A 131 -5.02 23.69 2.43
C ARG A 131 -4.74 23.13 1.03
N ARG A 132 -3.67 23.61 0.38
CA ARG A 132 -3.31 23.13 -0.96
C ARG A 132 -2.89 21.66 -0.97
N GLY A 133 -2.21 21.20 0.08
CA GLY A 133 -1.85 19.79 0.28
C GLY A 133 -3.09 18.90 0.46
N ALA A 134 -4.05 19.32 1.29
CA ALA A 134 -5.31 18.62 1.49
C ALA A 134 -6.11 18.49 0.19
N GLU A 135 -6.27 19.58 -0.55
CA GLU A 135 -6.92 19.58 -1.88
C GLU A 135 -6.21 18.64 -2.87
N MET A 136 -4.89 18.52 -2.77
CA MET A 136 -4.10 17.65 -3.65
C MET A 136 -4.30 16.16 -3.32
N ILE A 137 -4.32 15.80 -2.04
CA ILE A 137 -4.62 14.44 -1.58
C ILE A 137 -6.06 14.05 -1.91
N GLU A 138 -7.01 14.97 -1.71
CA GLU A 138 -8.43 14.72 -2.02
C GLU A 138 -8.63 14.44 -3.51
N LYS A 139 -7.99 15.21 -4.39
CA LYS A 139 -8.01 14.97 -5.84
C LYS A 139 -7.28 13.69 -6.25
N ALA A 140 -6.32 13.24 -5.45
CA ALA A 140 -5.57 12.01 -5.73
C ALA A 140 -6.35 10.75 -5.34
N LYS A 141 -7.35 10.85 -4.44
CA LYS A 141 -8.25 9.74 -4.10
C LYS A 141 -8.97 9.26 -5.35
N ASP A 142 -8.47 8.17 -5.90
CA ASP A 142 -9.18 7.39 -6.91
C ASP A 142 -10.14 6.45 -6.18
N PRO A 143 -11.48 6.62 -6.30
CA PRO A 143 -12.44 5.74 -5.63
C PRO A 143 -12.41 4.30 -6.16
N ALA A 144 -11.69 4.01 -7.25
CA ALA A 144 -11.57 2.67 -7.83
C ALA A 144 -10.37 1.85 -7.28
N ARG A 145 -9.63 2.35 -6.28
CA ARG A 145 -8.42 1.72 -5.73
C ARG A 145 -8.57 1.26 -4.28
#